data_AF-A0A820RIS3-F1
#
_entry.id   AF-A0A820RIS3-F1
#
_cell.length_a   1.000
_cell.length_b   1.000
_cell.length_c   1.000
_cell.angle_alpha   90.00
_cell.angle_beta   90.00
_cell.angle_gamma   90.00
#
_symmetry.space_group_name_H-M   'P 1'
#
loop_
_entity.id
_entity.type
_entity.pdbx_description
1 polymer ?
#
loop_
_entity_poly.entity_id
_entity_poly.type
_entity_poly.pdbx_seq_one_letter_code
_entity_poly.pdbx_strand_id
1 'polypeptide(L)'
;MISYPETEQFRQAISKVIRNTRRREEDRDKVLPVLKFIGTVKLHGSNAAIGYHKDSGHWFQSRNNVLTPQKDNAGFATYMEPLADQLFNDYVLPVSATIREKYEQGQKIIIYGDEMIIVL
;
A
#
# COMPACT_ATOMS: atom_id res chain seq x y z
N MET A 1 -6.18 -11.85 0.68
CA MET A 1 -5.42 -10.84 -0.08
C MET A 1 -6.21 -9.55 -0.12
N ILE A 2 -5.56 -8.41 0.11
CA ILE A 2 -6.17 -7.09 -0.03
C ILE A 2 -5.34 -6.31 -1.05
N SER A 3 -5.96 -5.87 -2.14
CA SER A 3 -5.23 -5.24 -3.25
C SER A 3 -4.79 -3.82 -2.89
N TYR A 4 -3.56 -3.46 -3.28
CA TYR A 4 -3.10 -2.08 -3.27
C TYR A 4 -3.84 -1.27 -4.34
N PRO A 5 -4.31 -0.04 -4.05
CA PRO A 5 -4.97 0.80 -5.04
C PRO A 5 -4.05 1.15 -6.21
N GLU A 6 -4.64 1.29 -7.40
CA GLU A 6 -3.87 1.67 -8.58
C GLU A 6 -3.45 3.15 -8.52
N THR A 7 -2.18 3.40 -8.81
CA THR A 7 -1.68 4.77 -9.01
C THR A 7 -1.81 5.13 -10.49
N GLU A 8 -2.69 6.07 -10.78
CA GLU A 8 -2.91 6.59 -12.11
C GLU A 8 -1.77 7.50 -12.60
N GLN A 9 -1.74 7.78 -13.91
CA GLN A 9 -0.79 8.70 -14.50
C GLN A 9 -1.13 10.15 -14.16
N PHE A 10 -0.13 11.02 -14.02
CA PHE A 10 -0.33 12.44 -13.70
C PHE A 10 -1.34 13.14 -14.63
N ARG A 11 -1.29 12.85 -15.94
CA ARG A 11 -2.25 13.40 -16.91
C ARG A 11 -3.71 13.05 -16.60
N GLN A 12 -3.96 11.88 -16.00
CA GLN A 12 -5.31 11.46 -15.63
C GLN A 12 -5.83 12.28 -14.44
N ALA A 13 -4.96 12.65 -13.50
CA ALA A 13 -5.30 13.58 -12.43
C ALA A 13 -5.69 14.95 -13.00
N ILE A 14 -4.93 15.50 -13.95
CA ILE A 14 -5.28 16.76 -14.64
C ILE A 14 -6.65 16.64 -15.31
N SER A 15 -6.86 15.60 -16.13
CA SER A 15 -8.13 15.37 -16.83
C SER A 15 -9.30 15.26 -15.86
N LYS A 16 -9.12 14.60 -14.71
CA LYS A 16 -10.14 14.49 -13.66
C LYS A 16 -10.46 15.83 -13.02
N VAL A 17 -9.45 16.65 -12.72
CA VAL A 17 -9.66 18.00 -12.16
C VAL A 17 -10.46 18.86 -13.13
N ILE A 18 -10.05 18.92 -14.40
CA ILE A 18 -10.76 19.68 -15.43
C ILE A 18 -12.19 19.19 -15.55
N ARG A 19 -12.39 17.88 -15.70
CA ARG A 19 -13.72 17.28 -15.85
C ARG A 19 -14.63 17.54 -14.64
N ASN A 20 -14.08 17.55 -13.43
CA ASN A 20 -14.85 17.76 -12.21
C ASN A 20 -15.15 19.25 -11.95
N THR A 21 -14.24 20.17 -12.30
CA THR A 21 -14.43 21.61 -12.14
C THR A 21 -15.29 22.21 -13.25
N ARG A 22 -15.10 21.76 -14.49
CA ARG A 22 -15.74 22.27 -15.71
C ARG A 22 -16.72 21.26 -16.29
N ARG A 23 -17.56 20.68 -15.43
CA ARG A 23 -18.43 19.54 -15.77
C ARG A 23 -19.55 19.94 -16.74
N ARG A 24 -20.03 21.17 -16.63
CA ARG A 24 -21.13 21.72 -17.44
C ARG A 24 -20.63 22.85 -18.33
N GLU A 25 -21.41 23.21 -19.34
CA GLU A 25 -21.07 24.29 -20.27
C GLU A 25 -20.94 25.65 -19.55
N GLU A 26 -21.82 25.92 -18.59
CA GLU A 26 -21.79 27.09 -17.70
C GLU A 26 -20.52 27.18 -16.84
N ASP A 27 -19.79 26.07 -16.67
CA ASP A 27 -18.60 25.98 -15.84
C ASP A 27 -17.29 26.13 -16.62
N ARG A 28 -17.33 26.30 -17.95
CA ARG A 28 -16.13 26.25 -18.81
C ARG A 28 -15.03 27.23 -18.40
N ASP A 29 -15.40 28.39 -17.86
CA ASP A 29 -14.47 29.43 -17.46
C ASP A 29 -14.12 29.39 -15.96
N LYS A 30 -14.63 28.41 -15.21
CA LYS A 30 -14.25 28.23 -13.81
C LYS A 30 -12.74 28.01 -13.70
N VAL A 31 -12.15 28.73 -12.75
CA VAL A 31 -10.74 28.61 -12.39
C VAL A 31 -10.49 27.21 -11.84
N LEU A 32 -9.44 26.56 -12.32
CA LEU A 32 -9.06 25.24 -11.84
C LEU A 32 -8.44 25.37 -10.43
N PRO A 33 -8.74 24.43 -9.52
CA PRO A 33 -8.17 24.46 -8.18
C PRO A 33 -6.66 24.20 -8.21
N VAL A 34 -5.94 24.82 -7.29
CA VAL A 34 -4.53 24.47 -7.01
C VAL A 34 -4.52 23.30 -6.03
N LEU A 35 -3.99 22.16 -6.48
CA LEU A 35 -3.82 20.97 -5.66
C LEU A 35 -2.39 20.88 -5.13
N LYS A 36 -2.25 20.50 -3.85
CA LYS A 36 -0.96 20.20 -3.23
C LYS A 36 -0.76 18.69 -3.16
N PHE A 37 0.39 18.22 -3.61
CA PHE A 37 0.76 16.81 -3.58
C PHE A 37 2.04 16.61 -2.78
N ILE A 38 2.14 15.45 -2.14
CA ILE A 38 3.40 14.95 -1.58
C ILE A 38 3.93 13.93 -2.57
N GLY A 39 5.10 14.20 -3.14
CA GLY A 39 5.82 13.26 -3.99
C GLY A 39 6.80 12.44 -3.17
N THR A 40 6.85 11.13 -3.44
CA THR A 40 7.86 10.22 -2.92
C THR A 40 8.58 9.54 -4.08
N VAL A 41 9.76 8.97 -3.83
CA VAL A 41 10.45 8.16 -4.85
C VAL A 41 9.60 6.91 -5.11
N LYS A 42 9.29 6.68 -6.39
CA LYS A 42 8.70 5.42 -6.83
C LYS A 42 9.82 4.41 -7.08
N LEU A 43 9.92 3.40 -6.23
CA LEU A 43 10.86 2.31 -6.43
C LEU A 43 10.44 1.47 -7.66
N HIS A 44 11.43 1.02 -8.43
CA HIS A 44 11.19 0.11 -9.56
C HIS A 44 11.40 -1.33 -9.09
N GLY A 45 10.42 -1.82 -8.36
CA GLY A 45 10.40 -3.17 -7.79
C GLY A 45 9.12 -3.93 -8.17
N SER A 46 8.90 -5.05 -7.49
CA SER A 46 7.62 -5.75 -7.49
C SER A 46 6.80 -5.35 -6.27
N ASN A 47 5.47 -5.19 -6.43
CA ASN A 47 4.62 -4.89 -5.29
C ASN A 47 4.65 -6.04 -4.28
N ALA A 48 4.89 -5.70 -3.02
CA ALA A 48 4.92 -6.62 -1.91
C ALA A 48 4.13 -6.05 -0.72
N ALA A 49 3.48 -6.93 0.04
CA ALA A 49 2.82 -6.54 1.27
C ALA A 49 2.86 -7.66 2.31
N ILE A 50 2.89 -7.24 3.57
CA ILE A 50 2.73 -8.11 4.73
C ILE A 50 1.44 -7.71 5.46
N GLY A 51 0.58 -8.69 5.68
CA GLY A 51 -0.65 -8.53 6.44
C GLY A 51 -0.55 -9.17 7.81
N TYR A 52 -1.31 -8.66 8.78
CA TYR A 52 -1.40 -9.19 10.14
C TYR A 52 -2.82 -9.16 10.67
N HIS A 53 -3.20 -10.24 11.35
CA HIS A 53 -4.49 -10.37 11.99
C HIS A 53 -4.40 -11.27 13.23
N LYS A 54 -5.12 -10.91 14.29
CA LYS A 54 -5.05 -11.59 15.59
C LYS A 54 -5.33 -13.09 15.53
N ASP A 55 -6.29 -13.52 14.70
CA ASP A 55 -6.74 -14.92 14.69
C ASP A 55 -5.98 -15.78 13.68
N SER A 56 -5.31 -15.17 12.71
CA SER A 56 -4.70 -15.89 11.58
C SER A 56 -3.21 -15.62 11.39
N GLY A 57 -2.59 -14.82 12.27
CA GLY A 57 -1.18 -14.44 12.17
C GLY A 57 -0.89 -13.52 10.97
N HIS A 58 0.34 -13.58 10.48
CA HIS A 58 0.78 -12.85 9.29
C HIS A 58 0.58 -13.63 8.00
N TRP A 59 0.56 -12.90 6.89
CA TRP A 59 0.68 -13.47 5.55
C TRP A 59 1.41 -12.52 4.62
N PHE A 60 1.94 -13.05 3.52
CA PHE A 60 2.59 -12.29 2.47
C PHE A 60 1.77 -12.26 1.20
N GLN A 61 1.88 -11.18 0.44
CA GLN A 61 1.21 -11.06 -0.85
C GLN A 61 1.99 -10.18 -1.82
N SER A 62 1.91 -10.53 -3.09
CA SER A 62 2.20 -9.65 -4.23
C SER A 62 0.92 -8.92 -4.65
N ARG A 63 0.98 -8.14 -5.73
CA ARG A 63 -0.22 -7.46 -6.27
C ARG A 63 -1.40 -8.39 -6.52
N ASN A 64 -1.13 -9.61 -6.98
CA ASN A 64 -2.15 -10.53 -7.49
C ASN A 64 -2.19 -11.90 -6.79
N ASN A 65 -1.28 -12.19 -5.86
CA ASN A 65 -1.20 -13.51 -5.22
C ASN A 65 -0.85 -13.40 -3.73
N VAL A 66 -1.42 -14.27 -2.91
CA VAL A 66 -0.85 -14.63 -1.60
C VAL A 66 0.42 -15.46 -1.85
N LEU A 67 1.49 -15.15 -1.13
CA LEU A 67 2.79 -15.78 -1.24
C LEU A 67 3.03 -16.71 -0.05
N THR A 68 3.85 -17.73 -0.27
CA THR A 68 4.42 -18.58 0.78
C THR A 68 5.91 -18.76 0.50
N PRO A 69 6.72 -19.25 1.45
CA PRO A 69 8.12 -19.58 1.16
C PRO A 69 8.30 -20.56 -0.02
N GLN A 70 7.32 -21.43 -0.29
CA GLN A 70 7.33 -22.36 -1.43
C GLN A 70 6.78 -21.73 -2.73
N LYS A 71 5.92 -20.71 -2.61
CA LYS A 71 5.35 -19.94 -3.72
C LYS A 71 5.73 -18.48 -3.53
N ASP A 72 7.03 -18.24 -3.63
CA ASP A 72 7.63 -16.95 -3.32
C ASP A 72 7.71 -16.05 -4.56
N ASN A 73 7.89 -14.75 -4.34
CA ASN A 73 8.31 -13.80 -5.36
C ASN A 73 9.69 -13.29 -4.97
N ALA A 74 10.71 -13.67 -5.74
CA ALA A 74 12.10 -13.22 -5.58
C ALA A 74 12.72 -13.33 -4.16
N GLY A 75 12.15 -14.19 -3.31
CA GLY A 75 12.65 -14.47 -1.96
C GLY A 75 12.00 -13.63 -0.86
N PHE A 76 11.03 -12.78 -1.20
CA PHE A 76 10.34 -11.90 -0.23
C PHE A 76 9.69 -12.66 0.93
N ALA A 77 8.86 -13.66 0.64
CA ALA A 77 8.14 -14.41 1.68
C ALA A 77 9.12 -15.20 2.55
N THR A 78 10.13 -15.81 1.94
CA THR A 78 11.19 -16.54 2.65
C THR A 78 11.98 -15.63 3.58
N TYR A 79 12.33 -14.43 3.13
CA TYR A 79 13.09 -13.46 3.92
C TYR A 79 12.27 -12.87 5.07
N MET A 80 11.00 -12.55 4.83
CA MET A 80 10.15 -11.87 5.81
C MET A 80 9.54 -12.81 6.85
N GLU A 81 9.38 -14.11 6.55
CA GLU A 81 8.81 -15.10 7.48
C GLU A 81 9.40 -15.05 8.89
N PRO A 82 10.74 -15.13 9.09
CA PRO A 82 11.31 -15.07 10.43
C PRO A 82 11.23 -13.70 11.11
N LEU A 83 10.88 -12.63 10.37
CA LEU A 83 10.87 -11.24 10.87
C LEU A 83 9.46 -10.70 11.13
N ALA A 84 8.43 -11.37 10.61
CA ALA A 84 7.07 -10.86 10.55
C ALA A 84 6.49 -10.52 11.94
N ASP A 85 6.55 -11.45 12.88
CA ASP A 85 6.02 -11.24 14.22
C ASP A 85 6.77 -10.12 14.96
N GLN A 86 8.10 -10.09 14.82
CA GLN A 86 8.93 -9.04 15.42
C GLN A 86 8.56 -7.66 14.85
N LEU A 87 8.38 -7.57 13.52
CA LEU A 87 7.95 -6.33 12.86
C LEU A 87 6.64 -5.82 13.48
N PHE A 88 5.63 -6.68 13.63
CA PHE A 88 4.34 -6.23 14.13
C PHE A 88 4.35 -5.91 15.63
N ASN A 89 4.92 -6.80 16.44
CA ASN A 89 4.86 -6.69 17.89
C ASN A 89 5.77 -5.60 18.44
N ASP A 90 6.96 -5.45 17.87
CA ASP A 90 7.98 -4.54 18.41
C ASP A 90 7.94 -3.15 17.75
N TYR A 91 7.48 -3.07 16.49
CA TYR A 91 7.52 -1.81 15.73
C TYR A 91 6.16 -1.28 15.32
N VAL A 92 5.23 -2.11 14.85
CA VAL A 92 3.96 -1.59 14.27
C VAL A 92 2.91 -1.30 15.33
N LEU A 93 2.60 -2.27 16.19
CA LEU A 93 1.57 -2.12 17.22
C LEU A 93 1.96 -1.04 18.27
N PRO A 94 3.23 -0.88 18.68
CA PRO A 94 3.61 0.15 19.63
C PRO A 94 3.58 1.58 19.07
N VAL A 95 3.64 1.77 17.75
CA VAL A 95 3.71 3.12 17.12
C VAL A 95 2.43 3.94 17.37
N SER A 96 1.28 3.29 17.53
CA SER A 96 0.01 4.01 17.72
C SER A 96 -1.01 3.19 18.51
N ALA A 97 -1.49 3.75 19.62
CA ALA A 97 -2.58 3.17 20.40
C ALA A 97 -3.85 2.95 19.56
N THR A 98 -4.15 3.84 18.62
CA THR A 98 -5.29 3.70 17.71
C THR A 98 -5.16 2.52 16.76
N ILE A 99 -3.95 2.27 16.23
CA ILE A 99 -3.70 1.09 15.38
C ILE A 99 -3.89 -0.18 16.19
N ARG A 100 -3.33 -0.21 17.40
CA ARG A 100 -3.44 -1.34 18.32
C ARG A 100 -4.89 -1.65 18.71
N GLU A 101 -5.67 -0.64 19.12
CA GLU A 101 -7.08 -0.81 19.49
C GLU A 101 -7.89 -1.41 18.33
N LYS A 102 -7.70 -0.88 17.11
CA LYS A 102 -8.38 -1.42 15.92
C LYS A 102 -7.99 -2.88 15.65
N TYR A 103 -6.72 -3.21 15.82
CA TYR A 103 -6.23 -4.58 15.69
C TYR A 103 -6.86 -5.52 16.74
N GLU A 104 -6.94 -5.10 18.01
CA GLU A 104 -7.57 -5.86 19.09
C GLU A 104 -9.08 -6.09 18.81
N GLN A 105 -9.73 -5.10 18.18
CA GLN A 105 -11.11 -5.20 17.67
C GLN A 105 -11.26 -6.12 16.44
N GLY A 106 -10.18 -6.74 15.95
CA GLY A 106 -10.20 -7.68 14.83
C GLY A 106 -9.99 -7.05 13.46
N GLN A 107 -9.53 -5.80 13.38
CA GLN A 107 -9.11 -5.23 12.10
C GLN A 107 -7.76 -5.80 11.66
N LYS A 108 -7.59 -5.88 10.34
CA LYS A 108 -6.36 -6.35 9.69
C LYS A 108 -5.42 -5.17 9.49
N ILE A 109 -4.14 -5.36 9.79
CA ILE A 109 -3.08 -4.42 9.43
C ILE A 109 -2.45 -4.90 8.13
N ILE A 110 -2.23 -4.00 7.17
CA ILE A 110 -1.46 -4.31 5.97
C ILE A 110 -0.45 -3.20 5.71
N ILE A 111 0.80 -3.62 5.54
CA ILE A 111 1.90 -2.75 5.18
C ILE A 111 2.29 -3.07 3.75
N TYR A 112 2.18 -2.07 2.88
CA TYR A 112 2.54 -2.18 1.47
C TYR A 112 3.92 -1.57 1.23
N GLY A 113 4.66 -2.17 0.29
CA GLY A 113 5.93 -1.66 -0.19
C GLY A 113 6.26 -2.20 -1.58
N ASP A 114 7.49 -1.95 -2.00
CA ASP A 114 8.08 -2.54 -3.20
C ASP A 114 9.29 -3.38 -2.79
N GLU A 115 9.35 -4.60 -3.31
CA GLU A 115 10.51 -5.47 -3.24
C GLU A 115 11.50 -5.10 -4.35
N MET A 116 12.76 -4.91 -4.00
CA MET A 116 13.84 -4.64 -4.95
C MET A 116 14.96 -5.66 -4.77
N ILE A 117 15.37 -6.29 -5.87
CA ILE A 117 16.55 -7.16 -5.88
C ILE A 117 17.78 -6.29 -6.09
N ILE A 118 18.66 -6.25 -5.10
CA ILE A 118 19.99 -5.65 -5.23
C ILE A 118 20.96 -6.80 -5.52
N VAL A 119 21.45 -6.90 -6.75
CA VAL A 119 22.55 -7.81 -7.08
C VAL A 119 23.85 -7.12 -6.67
N LEU A 120 24.51 -7.63 -5.63
CA LEU A 120 25.81 -7.17 -5.15
C LEU A 120 26.95 -7.97 -5.78
#